data_AF-A0A7L5ZGX8-F1
#
_entry.id   AF-A0A7L5ZGX8-F1
#
_cell.length_a   1.000
_cell.length_b   1.000
_cell.length_c   1.000
_cell.angle_alpha   90.00
_cell.angle_beta   90.00
_cell.angle_gamma   90.00
#
_symmetry.space_group_name_H-M   'P 1'
#
loop_
_entity.id
_entity.type
_entity.pdbx_description
1 polymer ?
#
loop_
_entity_poly.entity_id
_entity_poly.type
_entity_poly.pdbx_seq_one_letter_code
_entity_poly.pdbx_strand_id
1 'polypeptide(L)'
;MELVAHLEGWHYEGDGWGPNPSHEGQARVLEALLTSKPLALEGQQDLSQRLRPTYVRAALSGWDGALKADLELPWGQVLSLAADVLEHSDESPFPVEGRSFDDDPDYTEAKKVAIRLLTHLAAKASAERIPDAQRNRLADLLLAAASDAAAWRDYIATVGDEDSGSDPLMVSLNWKWPILLRGLVNLVGLGGSPERQDRALETLGRNLALDYPRGASRAVLGEGSGNSSTTPTTGYWRTFARTSAREGQSTGISRSL
;
A
#
# COMPACT_ATOMS: atom_id res chain seq x y z
N MET A 1 -21.90 -9.43 13.91
CA MET A 1 -22.22 -8.23 14.73
C MET A 1 -21.42 -8.22 16.03
N GLU A 2 -21.21 -9.36 16.69
CA GLU A 2 -20.44 -9.47 17.95
C GLU A 2 -18.94 -9.12 17.83
N LEU A 3 -18.26 -9.51 16.75
CA LEU A 3 -16.81 -9.32 16.61
C LEU A 3 -16.38 -7.85 16.61
N VAL A 4 -17.02 -7.01 15.79
CA VAL A 4 -16.64 -5.59 15.67
C VAL A 4 -16.94 -4.85 16.99
N ALA A 5 -18.11 -5.09 17.59
CA ALA A 5 -18.45 -4.53 18.89
C ALA A 5 -17.47 -4.98 20.00
N HIS A 6 -17.00 -6.23 19.96
CA HIS A 6 -15.97 -6.72 20.88
C HIS A 6 -14.65 -5.96 20.72
N LEU A 7 -14.18 -5.76 19.49
CA LEU A 7 -12.93 -5.05 19.23
C LEU A 7 -13.02 -3.54 19.56
N GLU A 8 -14.19 -2.92 19.34
CA GLU A 8 -14.46 -1.53 19.72
C GLU A 8 -14.38 -1.30 21.22
N GLY A 9 -14.98 -2.21 21.99
CA GLY A 9 -15.00 -2.14 23.44
C GLY A 9 -13.76 -2.73 24.11
N TRP A 10 -12.81 -3.26 23.33
CA TRP A 10 -11.60 -3.87 23.90
C TRP A 10 -10.68 -2.78 24.43
N HIS A 11 -10.25 -2.95 25.68
CA HIS A 11 -9.27 -2.10 26.34
C HIS A 11 -8.20 -2.97 27.02
N TYR A 12 -6.97 -2.48 27.00
CA TYR A 12 -5.87 -3.14 27.70
C TYR A 12 -5.87 -2.74 29.19
N GLU A 13 -6.44 -3.60 30.03
CA GLU A 13 -6.50 -3.39 31.49
C GLU A 13 -5.33 -4.05 32.25
N GLY A 14 -4.33 -4.58 31.56
CA GLY A 14 -3.23 -5.36 32.14
C GLY A 14 -2.11 -4.52 32.76
N ASP A 15 -1.51 -5.02 33.84
CA ASP A 15 -0.25 -4.50 34.43
C ASP A 15 1.01 -5.04 33.72
N GLY A 16 0.83 -5.72 32.60
CA GLY A 16 1.89 -6.38 31.84
C GLY A 16 2.15 -7.84 32.20
N TRP A 17 1.58 -8.40 33.27
CA TRP A 17 1.88 -9.79 33.69
C TRP A 17 0.68 -10.75 33.63
N GLY A 18 -0.49 -10.28 33.16
CA GLY A 18 -1.70 -11.09 33.01
C GLY A 18 -1.89 -11.76 31.64
N PRO A 19 -2.77 -12.78 31.53
CA PRO A 19 -3.07 -13.52 30.30
C PRO A 19 -3.97 -12.76 29.31
N ASN A 20 -4.29 -11.49 29.57
CA ASN A 20 -5.23 -10.73 28.76
C ASN A 20 -4.58 -10.37 27.40
N PRO A 21 -5.25 -10.66 26.28
CA PRO A 21 -4.65 -10.46 24.97
C PRO A 21 -4.46 -8.96 24.68
N SER A 22 -3.27 -8.58 24.20
CA SER A 22 -3.02 -7.20 23.75
C SER A 22 -3.83 -6.86 22.50
N HIS A 23 -3.91 -5.57 22.14
CA HIS A 23 -4.53 -5.16 20.88
C HIS A 23 -3.88 -5.88 19.68
N GLU A 24 -2.55 -5.92 19.62
CA GLU A 24 -1.81 -6.68 18.61
C GLU A 24 -2.12 -8.19 18.66
N GLY A 25 -2.32 -8.78 19.84
CA GLY A 25 -2.76 -10.17 19.98
C GLY A 25 -4.12 -10.42 19.33
N GLN A 26 -5.10 -9.57 19.62
CA GLN A 26 -6.44 -9.62 19.01
C GLN A 26 -6.37 -9.33 17.50
N ALA A 27 -5.51 -8.42 17.08
CA ALA A 27 -5.29 -8.05 15.69
C ALA A 27 -4.76 -9.23 14.87
N ARG A 28 -3.83 -10.03 15.42
CA ARG A 28 -3.36 -11.27 14.77
C ARG A 28 -4.47 -12.30 14.58
N VAL A 29 -5.37 -12.42 15.56
CA VAL A 29 -6.53 -13.31 15.46
C VAL A 29 -7.48 -12.81 14.37
N LEU A 30 -7.76 -11.51 14.32
CA LEU A 30 -8.57 -10.88 13.27
C LEU A 30 -7.96 -11.07 11.87
N GLU A 31 -6.65 -10.85 11.73
CA GLU A 31 -5.92 -11.04 10.48
C GLU A 31 -6.01 -12.50 9.99
N ALA A 32 -5.78 -13.47 10.87
CA ALA A 32 -5.88 -14.89 10.54
C ALA A 32 -7.33 -15.29 10.19
N LEU A 33 -8.31 -14.74 10.90
CA LEU A 33 -9.72 -14.92 10.59
C LEU A 33 -10.04 -14.41 9.18
N LEU A 34 -9.64 -13.19 8.83
CA LEU A 34 -9.97 -12.61 7.52
C LEU A 34 -9.16 -13.23 6.37
N THR A 35 -7.95 -13.72 6.66
CA THR A 35 -7.18 -14.52 5.70
C THR A 35 -7.91 -15.81 5.31
N SER A 36 -8.60 -16.45 6.26
CA SER A 36 -9.30 -17.73 6.04
C SER A 36 -10.79 -17.57 5.72
N LYS A 37 -11.41 -16.49 6.16
CA LYS A 37 -12.84 -16.17 6.02
C LYS A 37 -13.00 -14.68 5.66
N PRO A 38 -12.68 -14.27 4.43
CA PRO A 38 -12.66 -12.86 4.02
C PRO A 38 -14.00 -12.12 4.16
N LEU A 39 -15.11 -12.85 4.16
CA LEU A 39 -16.47 -12.31 4.33
C LEU A 39 -16.87 -12.14 5.82
N ALA A 40 -15.99 -12.42 6.79
CA ALA A 40 -16.33 -12.39 8.22
C ALA A 40 -16.76 -11.00 8.73
N LEU A 41 -16.37 -9.92 8.04
CA LEU A 41 -16.79 -8.55 8.33
C LEU A 41 -17.88 -8.03 7.39
N GLU A 42 -18.45 -8.86 6.51
CA GLU A 42 -19.43 -8.39 5.53
C GLU A 42 -20.60 -7.66 6.19
N GLY A 43 -20.98 -6.52 5.61
CA GLY A 43 -22.04 -5.65 6.12
C GLY A 43 -21.63 -4.73 7.28
N GLN A 44 -20.41 -4.85 7.82
CA GLN A 44 -19.88 -3.88 8.79
C GLN A 44 -19.40 -2.62 8.06
N GLN A 45 -19.85 -1.46 8.52
CA GLN A 45 -19.52 -0.15 7.94
C GLN A 45 -18.66 0.68 8.90
N ASP A 46 -18.04 1.73 8.37
CA ASP A 46 -17.31 2.76 9.11
C ASP A 46 -16.18 2.20 10.00
N LEU A 47 -15.54 1.12 9.55
CA LEU A 47 -14.54 0.39 10.34
C LEU A 47 -13.34 1.29 10.71
N SER A 48 -12.93 2.20 9.83
CA SER A 48 -11.86 3.18 10.09
C SER A 48 -12.23 4.22 11.15
N GLN A 49 -13.52 4.47 11.40
CA GLN A 49 -13.95 5.41 12.44
C GLN A 49 -14.16 4.72 13.78
N ARG A 50 -14.54 3.44 13.72
CA ARG A 50 -14.97 2.67 14.88
C ARG A 50 -13.84 1.88 15.52
N LEU A 51 -12.87 1.40 14.74
CA LEU A 51 -11.79 0.55 15.21
C LEU A 51 -10.47 1.33 15.36
N ARG A 52 -9.66 0.90 16.32
CA ARG A 52 -8.27 1.37 16.47
C ARG A 52 -7.45 1.08 15.20
N PRO A 53 -6.41 1.89 14.89
CA PRO A 53 -5.55 1.69 13.73
C PRO A 53 -4.98 0.26 13.66
N THR A 54 -4.63 -0.34 14.80
CA THR A 54 -4.17 -1.72 14.96
C THR A 54 -5.11 -2.75 14.32
N TYR A 55 -6.42 -2.62 14.55
CA TYR A 55 -7.42 -3.54 14.01
C TYR A 55 -7.75 -3.25 12.55
N VAL A 56 -7.73 -1.98 12.15
CA VAL A 56 -7.89 -1.57 10.75
C VAL A 56 -6.74 -2.13 9.90
N ARG A 57 -5.49 -2.00 10.40
CA ARG A 57 -4.31 -2.61 9.80
C ARG A 57 -4.47 -4.12 9.66
N ALA A 58 -4.86 -4.82 10.71
CA ALA A 58 -5.06 -6.27 10.68
C ALA A 58 -6.17 -6.70 9.71
N ALA A 59 -7.25 -5.93 9.59
CA ALA A 59 -8.31 -6.22 8.63
C ALA A 59 -7.79 -6.16 7.18
N LEU A 60 -7.06 -5.09 6.85
CA LEU A 60 -6.44 -4.93 5.53
C LEU A 60 -5.37 -6.00 5.27
N SER A 61 -4.53 -6.34 6.25
CA SER A 61 -3.55 -7.43 6.15
C SER A 61 -4.23 -8.78 5.92
N GLY A 62 -5.34 -9.05 6.62
CA GLY A 62 -6.08 -10.30 6.48
C GLY A 62 -6.68 -10.47 5.08
N TRP A 63 -7.25 -9.40 4.52
CA TRP A 63 -7.71 -9.42 3.13
C TRP A 63 -6.56 -9.53 2.12
N ASP A 64 -5.38 -8.96 2.40
CA ASP A 64 -4.18 -9.20 1.60
C ASP A 64 -3.73 -10.67 1.63
N GLY A 65 -3.82 -11.31 2.80
CA GLY A 65 -3.61 -12.74 2.96
C GLY A 65 -4.61 -13.58 2.16
N ALA A 66 -5.89 -13.27 2.27
CA ALA A 66 -6.96 -13.94 1.50
C ALA A 66 -6.78 -13.76 -0.02
N LEU A 67 -6.40 -12.56 -0.47
CA LEU A 67 -6.05 -12.29 -1.86
C LEU A 67 -4.89 -13.17 -2.33
N LYS A 68 -3.83 -13.29 -1.53
CA LYS A 68 -2.67 -14.16 -1.83
C LYS A 68 -3.08 -15.62 -1.91
N ALA A 69 -3.97 -16.07 -1.01
CA ALA A 69 -4.57 -17.39 -0.97
C ALA A 69 -5.66 -17.63 -2.04
N ASP A 70 -5.90 -16.65 -2.91
CA ASP A 70 -6.80 -16.76 -4.05
C ASP A 70 -8.29 -16.90 -3.69
N LEU A 71 -8.67 -16.37 -2.53
CA LEU A 71 -10.04 -16.35 -2.04
C LEU A 71 -10.80 -15.12 -2.54
N GLU A 72 -12.12 -15.27 -2.66
CA GLU A 72 -13.01 -14.16 -3.01
C GLU A 72 -13.13 -13.15 -1.86
N LEU A 73 -13.03 -11.86 -2.18
CA LEU A 73 -13.08 -10.77 -1.22
C LEU A 73 -14.39 -9.99 -1.33
N PRO A 74 -14.84 -9.34 -0.24
CA PRO A 74 -15.93 -8.37 -0.30
C PRO A 74 -15.41 -7.06 -0.94
N TRP A 75 -15.20 -7.06 -2.26
CA TRP A 75 -14.47 -6.00 -2.98
C TRP A 75 -14.93 -4.58 -2.65
N GLY A 76 -16.26 -4.38 -2.56
CA GLY A 76 -16.84 -3.09 -2.23
C GLY A 76 -16.43 -2.60 -0.83
N GLN A 77 -16.43 -3.49 0.16
CA GLN A 77 -16.03 -3.18 1.53
C GLN A 77 -14.51 -2.98 1.64
N VAL A 78 -13.71 -3.83 1.00
CA VAL A 78 -12.24 -3.74 0.97
C VAL A 78 -11.79 -2.40 0.40
N LEU A 79 -12.31 -2.02 -0.77
CA LEU A 79 -11.96 -0.76 -1.42
C LEU A 79 -12.51 0.46 -0.68
N SER A 80 -13.63 0.32 0.04
CA SER A 80 -14.16 1.42 0.87
C SER A 80 -13.28 1.63 2.09
N LEU A 81 -12.92 0.58 2.83
CA LEU A 81 -12.01 0.72 3.97
C LEU A 81 -10.65 1.26 3.55
N ALA A 82 -10.10 0.79 2.43
CA ALA A 82 -8.84 1.31 1.90
C ALA A 82 -8.95 2.81 1.54
N ALA A 83 -10.06 3.24 0.93
CA ALA A 83 -10.31 4.65 0.65
C ALA A 83 -10.37 5.48 1.95
N ASP A 84 -11.19 5.05 2.91
CA ASP A 84 -11.39 5.76 4.17
C ASP A 84 -10.06 5.91 4.94
N VAL A 85 -9.24 4.86 4.97
CA VAL A 85 -7.92 4.89 5.64
C VAL A 85 -6.94 5.83 4.94
N LEU A 86 -6.93 5.87 3.60
CA LEU A 86 -6.05 6.76 2.86
C LEU A 86 -6.44 8.23 3.00
N GLU A 87 -7.74 8.52 3.13
CA GLU A 87 -8.28 9.86 3.34
C GLU A 87 -8.20 10.32 4.81
N HIS A 88 -8.11 9.38 5.77
CA HIS A 88 -8.03 9.69 7.19
C HIS A 88 -6.76 10.49 7.53
N SER A 89 -6.81 11.33 8.57
CA SER A 89 -5.59 11.90 9.17
C SER A 89 -4.66 10.77 9.66
N ASP A 90 -3.36 11.02 9.78
CA ASP A 90 -2.50 10.03 10.45
C ASP A 90 -2.92 9.90 11.93
N GLU A 91 -3.33 10.98 12.58
CA GLU A 91 -3.72 10.99 14.00
C GLU A 91 -4.81 9.96 14.34
N SER A 92 -4.59 9.18 15.39
CA SER A 92 -5.59 8.27 15.97
C SER A 92 -6.50 9.03 16.94
N PRO A 93 -7.84 8.82 16.87
CA PRO A 93 -8.75 9.34 17.89
C PRO A 93 -8.74 8.52 19.19
N PHE A 94 -8.03 7.38 19.20
CA PHE A 94 -7.94 6.49 20.36
C PHE A 94 -6.64 6.74 21.14
N PRO A 95 -6.67 6.78 22.48
CA PRO A 95 -5.45 6.83 23.26
C PRO A 95 -4.67 5.53 23.06
N VAL A 96 -3.34 5.64 22.93
CA VAL A 96 -2.45 4.47 22.80
C VAL A 96 -2.49 3.67 24.10
N GLU A 97 -2.73 2.37 23.98
CA GLU A 97 -2.82 1.44 25.11
C GLU A 97 -1.76 0.32 25.01
N GLY A 98 -1.42 -0.29 26.15
CA GLY A 98 -0.45 -1.38 26.20
C GLY A 98 1.02 -0.93 26.13
N ARG A 99 1.92 -1.87 25.79
CA ARG A 99 3.36 -1.60 25.66
C ARG A 99 3.69 -1.13 24.24
N SER A 100 4.96 -0.78 24.02
CA SER A 100 5.48 -0.57 22.67
C SER A 100 5.14 -1.76 21.78
N PHE A 101 4.60 -1.48 20.59
CA PHE A 101 4.15 -2.45 19.59
C PHE A 101 2.88 -3.24 19.92
N ASP A 102 2.20 -2.95 21.04
CA ASP A 102 0.89 -3.56 21.32
C ASP A 102 -0.27 -2.81 20.63
N ASP A 103 -0.18 -1.49 20.51
CA ASP A 103 -1.18 -0.64 19.85
C ASP A 103 -0.47 0.35 18.93
N ASP A 104 -0.92 0.40 17.67
CA ASP A 104 -0.46 1.36 16.69
C ASP A 104 -0.85 2.77 17.16
N PRO A 105 0.10 3.70 17.27
CA PRO A 105 -0.18 5.04 17.78
C PRO A 105 -1.02 5.90 16.83
N ASP A 106 -1.00 5.57 15.54
CA ASP A 106 -1.56 6.37 14.45
C ASP A 106 -1.88 5.46 13.23
N TYR A 107 -2.46 6.05 12.17
CA TYR A 107 -2.86 5.35 10.95
C TYR A 107 -1.72 5.09 9.95
N THR A 108 -0.48 5.46 10.26
CA THR A 108 0.66 5.36 9.32
C THR A 108 0.84 3.94 8.81
N GLU A 109 0.80 2.96 9.71
CA GLU A 109 0.97 1.55 9.36
C GLU A 109 -0.25 0.99 8.63
N ALA A 110 -1.47 1.37 9.03
CA ALA A 110 -2.69 1.00 8.33
C ALA A 110 -2.70 1.51 6.88
N LYS A 111 -2.29 2.77 6.64
CA LYS A 111 -2.15 3.35 5.29
C LYS A 111 -1.12 2.60 4.46
N LYS A 112 0.02 2.23 5.04
CA LYS A 112 1.04 1.43 4.34
C LYS A 112 0.48 0.07 3.91
N VAL A 113 -0.28 -0.60 4.78
CA VAL A 113 -0.94 -1.87 4.44
C VAL A 113 -2.04 -1.69 3.40
N ALA A 114 -2.83 -0.61 3.47
CA ALA A 114 -3.82 -0.27 2.45
C ALA A 114 -3.18 -0.13 1.07
N ILE A 115 -2.11 0.66 0.95
CA ILE A 115 -1.33 0.84 -0.27
C ILE A 115 -0.81 -0.51 -0.80
N ARG A 116 -0.24 -1.34 0.08
CA ARG A 116 0.28 -2.66 -0.29
C ARG A 116 -0.82 -3.57 -0.84
N LEU A 117 -1.98 -3.61 -0.19
CA LEU A 117 -3.14 -4.36 -0.65
C LEU A 117 -3.59 -3.89 -2.03
N LEU A 118 -3.74 -2.58 -2.24
CA LEU A 118 -4.11 -2.02 -3.55
C LEU A 118 -3.07 -2.38 -4.63
N THR A 119 -1.78 -2.33 -4.30
CA THR A 119 -0.70 -2.74 -5.22
C THR A 119 -0.79 -4.22 -5.60
N HIS A 120 -1.08 -5.11 -4.64
CA HIS A 120 -1.28 -6.53 -4.93
C HIS A 120 -2.57 -6.79 -5.72
N LEU A 121 -3.64 -6.05 -5.44
CA LEU A 121 -4.86 -6.10 -6.24
C LEU A 121 -4.59 -5.70 -7.67
N ALA A 122 -3.84 -4.64 -7.92
CA ALA A 122 -3.46 -4.23 -9.27
C ALA A 122 -2.61 -5.29 -9.99
N ALA A 123 -1.73 -6.00 -9.26
CA ALA A 123 -0.96 -7.11 -9.82
C ALA A 123 -1.82 -8.33 -10.20
N LYS A 124 -2.88 -8.58 -9.42
CA LYS A 124 -3.77 -9.76 -9.56
C LYS A 124 -5.08 -9.48 -10.29
N ALA A 125 -5.35 -8.24 -10.69
CA ALA A 125 -6.60 -7.84 -11.32
C ALA A 125 -6.74 -8.45 -12.73
N SER A 126 -6.94 -9.76 -12.86
CA SER A 126 -7.39 -10.32 -14.12
C SER A 126 -8.85 -9.92 -14.36
N ALA A 127 -9.23 -9.82 -15.64
CA ALA A 127 -10.57 -9.40 -16.05
C ALA A 127 -11.71 -10.26 -15.46
N GLU A 128 -11.38 -11.47 -14.99
CA GLU A 128 -12.32 -12.51 -14.58
C GLU A 128 -12.70 -12.46 -13.08
N ARG A 129 -11.98 -11.72 -12.22
CA ARG A 129 -12.18 -11.78 -10.75
C ARG A 129 -12.68 -10.53 -10.05
N ILE A 130 -12.22 -9.36 -10.48
CA ILE A 130 -12.60 -8.09 -9.85
C ILE A 130 -13.58 -7.39 -10.80
N PRO A 131 -14.82 -7.08 -10.42
CA PRO A 131 -15.75 -6.46 -11.35
C PRO A 131 -15.28 -5.06 -11.81
N ASP A 132 -15.71 -4.63 -13.00
CA ASP A 132 -15.20 -3.42 -13.67
C ASP A 132 -15.27 -2.15 -12.81
N ALA A 133 -16.38 -1.94 -12.12
CA ALA A 133 -16.55 -0.78 -11.25
C ALA A 133 -15.48 -0.74 -10.15
N GLN A 134 -15.12 -1.89 -9.59
CA GLN A 134 -14.11 -2.05 -8.56
C GLN A 134 -12.70 -1.90 -9.14
N ARG A 135 -12.45 -2.32 -10.38
CA ARG A 135 -11.18 -2.04 -11.09
C ARG A 135 -10.96 -0.54 -11.29
N ASN A 136 -12.01 0.18 -11.68
CA ASN A 136 -11.94 1.65 -11.84
C ASN A 136 -11.65 2.32 -10.51
N ARG A 137 -12.38 1.93 -9.46
CA ARG A 137 -12.17 2.47 -8.10
C ARG A 137 -10.77 2.18 -7.58
N LEU A 138 -10.24 0.97 -7.78
CA LEU A 138 -8.85 0.61 -7.45
C LEU A 138 -7.85 1.54 -8.17
N ALA A 139 -8.05 1.77 -9.46
CA ALA A 139 -7.19 2.65 -10.25
C ALA A 139 -7.20 4.08 -9.69
N ASP A 140 -8.39 4.64 -9.42
CA ASP A 140 -8.52 5.99 -8.90
C ASP A 140 -7.87 6.14 -7.51
N LEU A 141 -8.00 5.14 -6.63
CA LEU A 141 -7.34 5.14 -5.32
C LEU A 141 -5.81 5.14 -5.43
N LEU A 142 -5.24 4.29 -6.28
CA LEU A 142 -3.78 4.26 -6.50
C LEU A 142 -3.27 5.56 -7.11
N LEU A 143 -3.99 6.12 -8.09
CA LEU A 143 -3.63 7.38 -8.73
C LEU A 143 -3.69 8.57 -7.76
N ALA A 144 -4.72 8.62 -6.92
CA ALA A 144 -4.87 9.64 -5.89
C ALA A 144 -3.75 9.55 -4.85
N ALA A 145 -3.52 8.34 -4.30
CA ALA A 145 -2.48 8.12 -3.30
C ALA A 145 -1.07 8.42 -3.82
N ALA A 146 -0.78 8.12 -5.09
CA ALA A 146 0.51 8.43 -5.71
C ALA A 146 0.66 9.89 -6.17
N SER A 147 -0.44 10.63 -6.27
CA SER A 147 -0.40 12.07 -6.55
C SER A 147 -0.19 12.90 -5.29
N ASP A 148 -0.50 12.36 -4.11
CA ASP A 148 -0.15 12.97 -2.84
C ASP A 148 1.35 12.79 -2.54
N ALA A 149 2.05 13.90 -2.40
CA ALA A 149 3.46 13.91 -2.04
C ALA A 149 3.74 13.48 -0.58
N ALA A 150 2.72 13.19 0.25
CA ALA A 150 2.91 12.73 1.62
C ALA A 150 3.76 11.46 1.72
N ALA A 151 3.49 10.45 0.88
CA ALA A 151 4.27 9.21 0.88
C ALA A 151 5.74 9.45 0.50
N TRP A 152 6.00 10.39 -0.42
CA TRP A 152 7.35 10.80 -0.79
C TRP A 152 8.06 11.60 0.31
N ARG A 153 7.36 12.55 0.95
CA ARG A 153 7.91 13.37 2.04
C ARG A 153 8.33 12.51 3.22
N ASP A 154 7.47 11.61 3.65
CA ASP A 154 7.76 10.65 4.73
C ASP A 154 8.95 9.75 4.39
N TYR A 155 8.96 9.26 3.16
CA TYR A 155 10.05 8.45 2.63
C TYR A 155 11.41 9.16 2.65
N ILE A 156 11.49 10.38 2.10
CA ILE A 156 12.76 11.11 2.04
C ILE A 156 13.19 11.62 3.42
N ALA A 157 12.25 11.94 4.32
CA ALA A 157 12.57 12.33 5.68
C ALA A 157 13.25 11.20 6.47
N THR A 158 12.87 9.95 6.22
CA THR A 158 13.41 8.80 6.97
C THR A 158 14.58 8.12 6.28
N VAL A 159 14.53 8.00 4.96
CA VAL A 159 15.52 7.25 4.15
C VAL A 159 16.51 8.19 3.47
N GLY A 160 16.20 9.49 3.35
CA GLY A 160 17.01 10.46 2.62
C GLY A 160 18.33 10.84 3.28
N ASP A 161 18.53 10.52 4.56
CA ASP A 161 19.83 10.68 5.22
C ASP A 161 20.85 9.70 4.63
N GLU A 162 22.02 10.17 4.18
CA GLU A 162 23.04 9.46 3.38
C GLU A 162 23.70 8.26 4.12
N ASP A 163 23.62 8.22 5.45
CA ASP A 163 24.31 7.21 6.27
C ASP A 163 23.47 5.98 6.67
N SER A 164 22.21 5.88 6.27
CA SER A 164 21.30 4.82 6.77
C SER A 164 21.64 3.37 6.35
N GLY A 165 22.69 3.14 5.55
CA GLY A 165 23.21 1.81 5.17
C GLY A 165 22.21 0.83 4.52
N SER A 166 20.98 1.29 4.25
CA SER A 166 19.85 0.43 3.91
C SER A 166 19.88 0.03 2.44
N ASP A 167 19.79 -1.28 2.19
CA ASP A 167 19.78 -1.85 0.84
C ASP A 167 18.55 -1.39 0.02
N PRO A 168 18.71 -0.99 -1.26
CA PRO A 168 17.62 -0.48 -2.10
C PRO A 168 16.41 -1.41 -2.25
N LEU A 169 16.61 -2.73 -2.25
CA LEU A 169 15.51 -3.69 -2.35
C LEU A 169 14.70 -3.68 -1.05
N MET A 170 15.37 -3.75 0.11
CA MET A 170 14.71 -3.65 1.42
C MET A 170 13.92 -2.35 1.56
N VAL A 171 14.48 -1.23 1.11
CA VAL A 171 13.79 0.06 1.09
C VAL A 171 12.56 0.01 0.18
N SER A 172 12.67 -0.62 -1.00
CA SER A 172 11.56 -0.71 -1.95
C SER A 172 10.35 -1.53 -1.48
N LEU A 173 10.54 -2.39 -0.48
CA LEU A 173 9.53 -3.31 0.03
C LEU A 173 8.81 -2.77 1.27
N ASN A 174 9.46 -1.88 2.03
CA ASN A 174 9.00 -1.49 3.36
C ASN A 174 8.46 -0.06 3.46
N TRP A 175 8.54 0.73 2.39
CA TRP A 175 8.15 2.14 2.39
C TRP A 175 6.97 2.43 1.47
N LYS A 176 6.08 3.34 1.90
CA LYS A 176 4.84 3.71 1.16
C LYS A 176 5.12 4.12 -0.29
N TRP A 177 6.07 5.03 -0.52
CA TRP A 177 6.35 5.57 -1.86
C TRP A 177 6.82 4.50 -2.87
N PRO A 178 7.84 3.66 -2.58
CA PRO A 178 8.20 2.58 -3.49
C PRO A 178 7.09 1.54 -3.72
N ILE A 179 6.26 1.25 -2.71
CA ILE A 179 5.11 0.35 -2.86
C ILE A 179 4.06 0.97 -3.79
N LEU A 180 3.81 2.29 -3.71
CA LEU A 180 2.94 3.03 -4.64
C LEU A 180 3.48 2.98 -6.07
N LEU A 181 4.79 3.20 -6.27
CA LEU A 181 5.43 3.07 -7.59
C LEU A 181 5.17 1.69 -8.21
N ARG A 182 5.30 0.62 -7.42
CA ARG A 182 4.98 -0.75 -7.86
C ARG A 182 3.51 -0.88 -8.25
N GLY A 183 2.61 -0.28 -7.48
CA GLY A 183 1.18 -0.21 -7.79
C GLY A 183 0.90 0.48 -9.13
N LEU A 184 1.56 1.60 -9.42
CA LEU A 184 1.43 2.29 -10.72
C LEU A 184 1.96 1.45 -11.88
N VAL A 185 3.09 0.76 -11.71
CA VAL A 185 3.63 -0.16 -12.71
C VAL A 185 2.63 -1.27 -13.02
N ASN A 186 2.03 -1.87 -11.98
CA ASN A 186 1.00 -2.89 -12.14
C ASN A 186 -0.24 -2.33 -12.82
N LEU A 187 -0.65 -1.10 -12.49
CA LEU A 187 -1.80 -0.44 -13.10
C LEU A 187 -1.60 -0.18 -14.61
N VAL A 188 -0.39 0.19 -15.03
CA VAL A 188 -0.04 0.31 -16.45
C VAL A 188 -0.12 -1.06 -17.14
N GLY A 189 0.32 -2.13 -16.47
CA GLY A 189 0.26 -3.50 -16.99
C GLY A 189 -1.13 -4.11 -17.06
N LEU A 190 -2.04 -3.67 -16.18
CA LEU A 190 -3.44 -4.12 -16.11
C LEU A 190 -4.24 -3.80 -17.38
N GLY A 191 -3.82 -2.78 -18.13
CA GLY A 191 -4.61 -2.27 -19.27
C GLY A 191 -5.91 -1.60 -18.82
N GLY A 192 -6.79 -1.32 -19.77
CA GLY A 192 -8.03 -0.59 -19.54
C GLY A 192 -8.28 0.44 -20.62
N SER A 193 -9.04 1.49 -20.31
CA SER A 193 -9.25 2.59 -21.25
C SER A 193 -7.93 3.35 -21.49
N PRO A 194 -7.70 3.90 -22.70
CA PRO A 194 -6.51 4.70 -23.00
C PRO A 194 -6.28 5.82 -21.99
N GLU A 195 -7.35 6.49 -21.55
CA GLU A 195 -7.27 7.60 -20.60
C GLU A 195 -6.72 7.18 -19.24
N ARG A 196 -7.06 5.97 -18.76
CA ARG A 196 -6.51 5.45 -17.50
C ARG A 196 -5.03 5.14 -17.64
N GLN A 197 -4.65 4.51 -18.75
CA GLN A 197 -3.27 4.17 -19.01
C GLN A 197 -2.40 5.43 -19.10
N ASP A 198 -2.89 6.46 -19.77
CA ASP A 198 -2.21 7.76 -19.87
C ASP A 198 -2.06 8.42 -18.49
N ARG A 199 -3.13 8.47 -17.68
CA ARG A 199 -3.06 8.98 -16.29
C ARG A 199 -2.05 8.23 -15.42
N ALA A 200 -1.99 6.90 -15.56
CA ALA A 200 -1.05 6.06 -14.82
C ALA A 200 0.40 6.31 -15.25
N LEU A 201 0.64 6.41 -16.56
CA LEU A 201 1.96 6.73 -17.11
C LEU A 201 2.42 8.13 -16.71
N GLU A 202 1.55 9.13 -16.79
CA GLU A 202 1.84 10.50 -16.37
C GLU A 202 2.19 10.57 -14.88
N THR A 203 1.40 9.91 -14.03
CA THR A 203 1.63 9.89 -12.58
C THR A 203 2.91 9.13 -12.22
N LEU A 204 3.20 8.03 -12.92
CA LEU A 204 4.46 7.30 -12.77
C LEU A 204 5.65 8.16 -13.20
N GLY A 205 5.54 8.85 -14.34
CA GLY A 205 6.56 9.78 -14.83
C GLY A 205 6.87 10.90 -13.83
N ARG A 206 5.83 11.54 -13.28
CA ARG A 206 5.98 12.56 -12.23
C ARG A 206 6.72 12.03 -11.01
N ASN A 207 6.38 10.83 -10.55
CA ASN A 207 7.04 10.22 -9.38
C ASN A 207 8.49 9.82 -9.67
N LEU A 208 8.81 9.35 -10.87
CA LEU A 208 10.17 8.98 -11.25
C LEU A 208 11.08 10.18 -11.54
N ALA A 209 10.50 11.35 -11.81
CA ALA A 209 11.23 12.61 -11.94
C ALA A 209 11.63 13.22 -10.59
N LEU A 210 11.13 12.68 -9.45
CA LEU A 210 11.56 13.09 -8.12
C LEU A 210 13.04 12.73 -7.92
N ASP A 211 13.83 13.69 -7.47
CA ASP A 211 15.26 13.50 -7.22
C ASP A 211 15.46 12.47 -6.11
N TYR A 212 16.16 11.39 -6.42
CA TYR A 212 16.25 10.22 -5.55
C TYR A 212 17.64 9.59 -5.53
N PRO A 213 18.33 9.59 -4.37
CA PRO A 213 19.73 9.17 -4.29
C PRO A 213 19.97 7.64 -4.22
N ARG A 214 18.96 6.80 -3.96
CA ARG A 214 19.17 5.45 -3.37
C ARG A 214 18.62 4.25 -4.15
N GLY A 215 18.38 4.33 -5.46
CA GLY A 215 18.03 3.17 -6.32
C GLY A 215 16.70 2.37 -6.12
N ALA A 216 15.93 2.47 -5.03
CA ALA A 216 14.60 1.86 -4.84
C ALA A 216 13.63 2.02 -6.03
N SER A 217 13.53 3.19 -6.67
CA SER A 217 12.72 3.34 -7.91
C SER A 217 13.22 2.46 -9.06
N ARG A 218 14.54 2.31 -9.18
CA ARG A 218 15.17 1.39 -10.15
C ARG A 218 14.90 -0.08 -9.80
N ALA A 219 14.90 -0.43 -8.52
CA ALA A 219 14.56 -1.78 -8.06
C ALA A 219 13.13 -2.15 -8.45
N VAL A 220 12.17 -1.23 -8.22
CA VAL A 220 10.76 -1.41 -8.62
C VAL A 220 10.62 -1.57 -10.14
N LEU A 221 11.29 -0.72 -10.93
CA LEU A 221 11.23 -0.80 -12.39
C LEU A 221 11.89 -2.08 -12.95
N GLY A 222 12.99 -2.52 -12.34
CA GLY A 222 13.68 -3.75 -12.69
C GLY A 222 12.80 -4.98 -12.48
N GLU A 223 12.09 -5.04 -11.35
CA GLU A 223 11.10 -6.09 -11.04
C GLU A 223 9.98 -6.12 -12.09
N GLY A 224 9.34 -4.98 -12.38
CA GLY A 224 8.25 -4.91 -13.35
C GLY A 224 8.65 -5.27 -14.78
N SER A 225 9.90 -4.96 -15.17
CA SER A 225 10.45 -5.32 -16.48
C SER A 225 10.66 -6.82 -16.66
N GLY A 226 10.93 -7.56 -15.58
CA GLY A 226 11.10 -9.02 -15.60
C GLY A 226 9.79 -9.80 -15.77
N ASN A 227 8.68 -9.28 -15.21
CA ASN A 227 7.35 -9.91 -15.30
C ASN A 227 6.61 -9.66 -16.62
N SER A 228 7.10 -8.75 -17.47
CA SER A 228 6.43 -8.34 -18.73
C SER A 228 6.64 -9.30 -19.92
N SER A 229 7.16 -10.51 -19.70
CA SER A 229 7.53 -11.45 -20.78
C SER A 229 6.34 -12.14 -21.47
N THR A 230 5.09 -11.81 -21.12
CA THR A 230 3.88 -12.45 -21.67
C THR A 230 2.82 -11.52 -22.27
N THR A 231 3.06 -10.19 -22.41
CA THR A 231 2.04 -9.23 -22.91
C THR A 231 2.65 -8.19 -23.90
N PRO A 232 1.89 -7.59 -24.84
CA PRO A 232 2.43 -6.70 -25.89
C PRO A 232 2.99 -5.34 -25.41
N THR A 233 3.01 -5.09 -24.10
CA THR A 233 3.48 -3.85 -23.45
C THR A 233 5.00 -3.66 -23.46
N THR A 234 5.77 -4.64 -23.96
CA THR A 234 7.24 -4.65 -24.03
C THR A 234 7.86 -3.45 -24.77
N GLY A 235 7.12 -2.84 -25.71
CA GLY A 235 7.58 -1.65 -26.45
C GLY A 235 7.58 -0.36 -25.61
N TYR A 236 6.59 -0.22 -24.71
CA TYR A 236 6.43 0.98 -23.89
C TYR A 236 7.49 1.06 -22.79
N TRP A 237 7.74 -0.04 -22.07
CA TRP A 237 8.73 -0.08 -20.99
C TRP A 237 10.17 0.14 -21.48
N ARG A 238 10.52 -0.39 -22.66
CA ARG A 238 11.84 -0.17 -23.26
C ARG A 238 12.09 1.28 -23.66
N THR A 239 11.04 1.98 -24.11
CA THR A 239 11.14 3.39 -24.49
C THR A 239 11.22 4.26 -23.24
N PHE A 240 10.32 4.02 -22.27
CA PHE A 240 10.27 4.75 -21.01
C PHE A 240 11.56 4.60 -20.18
N ALA A 241 12.07 3.37 -20.00
CA ALA A 241 13.32 3.13 -19.28
C ALA A 241 14.54 3.80 -19.94
N ARG A 242 14.56 3.91 -21.28
CA ARG A 242 15.64 4.61 -22.01
C ARG A 242 15.56 6.12 -21.85
N THR A 243 14.36 6.70 -21.82
CA THR A 243 14.17 8.15 -21.65
C THR A 243 14.53 8.58 -20.22
N SER A 244 14.03 7.87 -19.20
CA SER A 244 14.34 8.16 -17.79
C SER A 244 15.82 7.95 -17.44
N ALA A 245 16.49 6.97 -18.06
CA ALA A 245 17.94 6.77 -17.88
C ALA A 245 18.79 7.88 -18.52
N ARG A 246 18.31 8.52 -19.58
CA ARG A 246 18.99 9.66 -20.23
C ARG A 246 18.83 10.95 -19.44
N GLU A 247 17.66 11.21 -18.89
CA GLU A 247 17.42 12.43 -18.08
C GLU A 247 18.20 12.40 -16.76
N GLY A 248 18.32 11.24 -16.10
CA GLY A 248 19.11 11.09 -14.88
C GLY A 248 20.64 11.17 -15.04
N GLN A 249 21.18 11.16 -16.27
CA GLN A 249 22.62 11.37 -16.53
C GLN A 249 22.95 12.84 -16.86
N SER A 250 21.96 13.68 -17.15
CA SER A 250 22.17 15.06 -17.59
C SER A 250 22.44 16.06 -16.46
N THR A 251 22.23 15.69 -15.20
CA THR A 251 22.47 16.58 -14.04
C THR A 251 23.84 16.41 -13.39
N GLY A 252 24.70 15.53 -13.94
CA GLY A 252 25.95 15.11 -13.32
C GLY A 252 27.24 15.52 -14.02
N ILE A 253 27.31 16.61 -14.80
CA ILE A 253 28.61 17.16 -15.26
C ILE A 253 28.56 18.68 -15.36
N SER A 254 29.07 19.39 -14.35
CA SER A 254 29.82 20.65 -14.51
C SER A 254 30.45 21.09 -13.19
N ARG A 255 31.66 20.58 -12.90
CA ARG A 255 32.69 21.32 -12.13
C ARG A 255 34.07 20.81 -12.52
N SER A 256 34.73 21.53 -13.42
CA SER A 256 36.18 21.70 -13.43
C SER A 256 36.56 22.66 -14.57
N LEU A 257 36.64 23.96 -14.26
CA LEU A 257 37.74 24.86 -14.61
C LEU A 257 37.85 25.89 -13.48
#